data_AF-A0A0F9CC25-F1
#
_entry.id   AF-A0A0F9CC25-F1
#
_cell.length_a   1.000
_cell.length_b   1.000
_cell.length_c   1.000
_cell.angle_alpha   90.00
_cell.angle_beta   90.00
_cell.angle_gamma   90.00
#
_symmetry.space_group_name_H-M   'P 1'
#
loop_
_entity.id
_entity.type
_entity.pdbx_description
1 polymer ?
#
loop_
_entity_poly.entity_id
_entity_poly.type
_entity_poly.pdbx_seq_one_letter_code
_entity_poly.pdbx_strand_id
1 'polypeptide(L)'
;MATLLTKSLNRQTLAVTDHVGRPIVVTLEAGDMISFRARGKRYRYSVSLAAVYNLAIISTVNEHHKERVKVWKEKKKLGIRCRKPKPLPYIFSKQYFEALRIK
;
A
#
# COMPACT_ATOMS: atom_id res chain seq x y z
N MET A 1 -18.36 5.73 -12.07
CA MET A 1 -19.61 5.46 -11.31
C MET A 1 -19.21 4.89 -9.97
N ALA A 2 -19.35 5.67 -8.88
CA ALA A 2 -19.18 5.14 -7.53
C ALA A 2 -20.47 4.43 -7.12
N THR A 3 -20.41 3.13 -6.86
CA THR A 3 -21.52 2.42 -6.23
C THR A 3 -21.72 3.01 -4.83
N LEU A 4 -22.85 3.67 -4.60
CA LEU A 4 -23.25 4.19 -3.30
C LEU A 4 -23.35 3.02 -2.32
N LEU A 5 -22.28 2.80 -1.53
CA LEU A 5 -22.32 1.91 -0.38
C LEU A 5 -23.41 2.39 0.56
N THR A 6 -24.53 1.66 0.62
CA THR A 6 -25.68 2.00 1.47
C THR A 6 -25.48 1.61 2.94
N LYS A 7 -24.52 0.71 3.23
CA LYS A 7 -24.19 0.24 4.57
C LYS A 7 -22.68 0.06 4.73
N SER A 8 -22.17 0.37 5.91
CA SER A 8 -20.76 0.16 6.24
C SER A 8 -20.44 -1.33 6.33
N LEU A 9 -19.37 -1.77 5.66
CA LEU A 9 -18.90 -3.15 5.69
C LEU A 9 -17.70 -3.27 6.64
N ASN A 10 -17.87 -3.99 7.74
CA ASN A 10 -16.80 -4.27 8.69
C ASN A 10 -16.12 -5.59 8.36
N ARG A 11 -14.79 -5.60 8.26
CA ARG A 11 -13.99 -6.81 8.10
C ARG A 11 -12.82 -6.78 9.08
N GLN A 12 -12.56 -7.91 9.73
CA GLN A 12 -11.33 -8.10 10.50
C GLN A 12 -10.23 -8.58 9.54
N THR A 13 -9.07 -7.93 9.59
CA THR A 13 -7.92 -8.39 8.79
C THR A 13 -7.31 -9.63 9.45
N LEU A 14 -7.17 -10.71 8.68
CA LEU A 14 -6.67 -11.99 9.20
C LEU A 14 -5.16 -11.99 9.50
N ALA A 15 -4.37 -11.19 8.77
CA ALA A 15 -2.90 -11.23 8.84
C ALA A 15 -2.25 -9.89 9.25
N VAL A 16 -3.05 -8.84 9.44
CA VAL A 16 -2.52 -7.51 9.79
C VAL A 16 -2.79 -7.23 11.26
N THR A 17 -1.70 -7.09 12.01
CA THR A 17 -1.71 -6.79 13.44
C THR A 17 -1.00 -5.47 13.71
N ASP A 18 -1.38 -4.83 14.80
CA ASP A 18 -0.66 -3.70 15.37
C ASP A 18 0.68 -4.15 15.98
N HIS A 19 1.55 -3.22 16.37
CA HIS A 19 2.85 -3.49 17.02
C HIS A 19 2.76 -4.37 18.28
N VAL A 20 1.59 -4.41 18.93
CA VAL A 20 1.31 -5.27 20.12
C VAL A 20 0.57 -6.57 19.74
N GLY A 21 0.51 -6.94 18.46
CA GLY A 21 -0.15 -8.16 17.99
C GLY A 21 -1.69 -8.11 17.94
N ARG A 22 -2.30 -6.92 18.09
CA ARG A 22 -3.76 -6.78 18.06
C ARG A 22 -4.27 -6.75 16.61
N PRO A 23 -5.33 -7.50 16.26
CA PRO A 23 -5.84 -7.49 14.89
C PRO A 23 -6.40 -6.11 14.52
N ILE A 24 -6.16 -5.69 13.28
CA ILE A 24 -6.75 -4.46 12.74
C ILE A 24 -8.17 -4.75 12.25
N VAL A 25 -9.09 -3.87 12.63
CA VAL A 25 -10.46 -3.86 12.12
C VAL A 25 -10.54 -2.79 11.06
N VAL A 26 -10.94 -3.19 9.85
CA VAL A 26 -11.13 -2.29 8.72
C VAL A 26 -12.62 -2.19 8.43
N THR A 27 -13.08 -0.97 8.22
CA THR A 27 -14.47 -0.65 7.90
C THR A 27 -14.48 0.16 6.62
N LEU A 28 -15.23 -0.33 5.63
CA LEU A 28 -15.59 0.46 4.45
C LEU A 28 -16.82 1.28 4.83
N GLU A 29 -16.67 2.60 4.87
CA GLU A 29 -17.72 3.55 5.21
C GLU A 29 -18.39 4.11 3.94
N ALA A 30 -19.61 4.64 4.10
CA ALA A 30 -20.30 5.32 3.01
C ALA A 30 -19.54 6.59 2.59
N GLY A 31 -19.48 6.87 1.29
CA GLY A 31 -18.70 7.99 0.74
C GLY A 31 -17.25 7.65 0.38
N ASP A 32 -16.96 6.40 0.01
CA ASP A 32 -15.64 5.92 -0.42
C ASP A 32 -14.52 6.17 0.60
N MET A 33 -14.83 5.97 1.88
CA MET A 33 -13.89 6.10 2.98
C MET A 33 -13.55 4.72 3.56
N ILE A 34 -12.30 4.55 3.96
CA ILE A 34 -11.81 3.40 4.69
C ILE A 34 -11.44 3.87 6.09
N SER A 35 -12.05 3.31 7.10
CA SER A 35 -11.62 3.50 8.48
C SER A 35 -10.93 2.25 9.02
N PHE A 36 -9.91 2.45 9.85
CA PHE A 36 -9.17 1.38 10.48
C PHE A 36 -8.87 1.70 11.94
N ARG A 37 -8.87 0.64 12.75
CA ARG A 37 -8.51 0.70 14.17
C ARG A 37 -7.89 -0.61 14.63
N ALA A 38 -6.96 -0.53 15.59
CA ALA A 38 -6.55 -1.71 16.33
C ALA A 38 -7.70 -2.18 17.25
N ARG A 39 -7.96 -3.49 17.30
CA ARG A 39 -8.99 -4.05 18.17
C ARG A 39 -8.75 -3.66 19.63
N GLY A 40 -9.79 -3.16 20.31
CA GLY A 40 -9.72 -2.68 21.69
C GLY A 40 -9.15 -1.28 21.88
N LYS A 41 -8.81 -0.54 20.81
CA LYS A 41 -8.48 0.89 20.89
C LYS A 41 -9.70 1.75 20.50
N ARG A 42 -9.79 2.94 21.08
CA ARG A 42 -10.84 3.93 20.81
C ARG A 42 -10.56 4.75 19.55
N TYR A 43 -9.29 5.06 19.29
CA TYR A 43 -8.89 5.84 18.13
C TYR A 43 -9.21 5.12 16.82
N ARG A 44 -9.77 5.88 15.88
CA ARG A 44 -10.08 5.47 14.52
C ARG A 44 -9.41 6.45 13.58
N TYR A 45 -8.83 5.91 12.51
CA TYR A 45 -8.27 6.70 11.43
C TYR A 45 -9.11 6.45 10.19
N SER A 46 -9.43 7.51 9.45
CA SER A 46 -10.19 7.42 8.21
C SER A 46 -9.38 8.01 7.07
N VAL A 47 -9.39 7.32 5.93
CA VAL A 47 -8.66 7.71 4.73
C VAL A 47 -9.56 7.43 3.52
N SER A 48 -9.47 8.24 2.47
CA SER A 48 -10.23 7.99 1.25
C SER A 48 -9.74 6.73 0.54
N LEU A 49 -10.68 5.96 -0.02
CA LEU A 49 -10.41 4.72 -0.74
C LEU A 49 -9.53 4.99 -1.97
N ALA A 50 -9.71 6.14 -2.63
CA ALA A 50 -8.86 6.59 -3.73
C ALA A 50 -7.39 6.77 -3.29
N ALA A 51 -7.15 7.37 -2.11
CA ALA A 51 -5.79 7.53 -1.59
C ALA A 51 -5.16 6.17 -1.26
N VAL A 52 -5.91 5.25 -0.66
CA VAL A 52 -5.45 3.89 -0.36
C VAL A 52 -5.12 3.13 -1.66
N TYR A 53 -5.96 3.24 -2.67
CA TYR A 53 -5.73 2.64 -3.98
C TYR A 53 -4.44 3.16 -4.63
N ASN A 54 -4.23 4.47 -4.63
CA ASN A 54 -3.01 5.07 -5.16
C ASN A 54 -1.76 4.57 -4.41
N LEU A 55 -1.81 4.50 -3.08
CA LEU A 55 -0.71 3.96 -2.27
C LEU A 55 -0.42 2.48 -2.59
N ALA A 56 -1.46 1.67 -2.77
CA ALA A 56 -1.30 0.26 -3.12
C ALA A 56 -0.63 0.07 -4.49
N ILE A 57 -1.01 0.88 -5.49
CA ILE A 57 -0.34 0.88 -6.81
C ILE A 57 1.13 1.25 -6.66
N ILE A 58 1.43 2.32 -5.92
CA ILE A 58 2.82 2.76 -5.75
C ILE A 58 3.65 1.68 -5.06
N SER A 59 3.10 1.00 -4.05
CA SER A 59 3.79 -0.09 -3.34
C SER A 59 4.14 -1.25 -4.28
N THR A 60 3.16 -1.75 -5.04
CA THR A 60 3.35 -2.88 -5.96
C THR A 60 4.34 -2.56 -7.08
N VAL A 61 4.26 -1.35 -7.65
CA VAL A 61 5.20 -0.88 -8.67
C VAL A 61 6.62 -0.77 -8.11
N ASN A 62 6.78 -0.28 -6.88
CA ASN A 62 8.06 -0.23 -6.19
C ASN A 62 8.65 -1.62 -5.93
N GLU A 63 7.83 -2.58 -5.51
CA GLU A 63 8.25 -3.97 -5.28
C GLU A 63 8.75 -4.62 -6.57
N HIS A 64 7.97 -4.54 -7.64
CA HIS A 64 8.39 -5.06 -8.95
C HIS A 64 9.67 -4.40 -9.46
N HIS A 65 9.87 -3.10 -9.21
CA HIS A 65 11.12 -2.44 -9.58
C HIS A 65 12.31 -2.97 -8.78
N LYS A 66 12.15 -3.12 -7.46
CA LYS A 66 13.18 -3.69 -6.58
C LYS A 66 13.56 -5.10 -7.03
N GLU A 67 12.59 -5.94 -7.39
CA GLU A 67 12.82 -7.27 -7.94
C GLU A 67 13.64 -7.22 -9.23
N ARG A 68 13.24 -6.37 -10.19
CA ARG A 68 13.99 -6.19 -11.44
C ARG A 68 15.42 -5.70 -11.22
N VAL A 69 15.62 -4.80 -10.26
CA VAL A 69 16.96 -4.32 -9.88
C VAL A 69 17.77 -5.44 -9.22
N LYS A 70 17.16 -6.27 -8.37
CA LYS A 70 17.83 -7.43 -7.75
C LYS A 70 18.30 -8.42 -8.82
N VAL A 71 17.41 -8.81 -9.73
CA VAL A 71 17.75 -9.70 -10.87
C VAL A 71 18.85 -9.09 -11.73
N TRP A 72 18.80 -7.79 -12.01
CA TRP A 72 19.85 -7.11 -12.76
C TRP A 72 21.21 -7.14 -12.03
N LYS A 73 21.24 -6.90 -10.72
CA LYS A 73 22.47 -6.99 -9.91
C LYS A 73 23.06 -8.41 -9.92
N GLU A 74 22.22 -9.42 -9.81
CA GLU A 74 22.63 -10.84 -9.87
C GLU A 74 23.23 -11.18 -11.24
N LYS A 75 22.54 -10.83 -12.34
CA LYS A 75 23.05 -11.05 -13.70
C LYS A 75 24.35 -10.29 -13.97
N LYS A 76 24.46 -9.05 -13.49
CA LYS A 76 25.67 -8.25 -13.60
C LYS A 76 26.85 -8.89 -12.84
N LYS A 77 26.60 -9.43 -11.64
CA LYS A 77 27.62 -10.14 -10.85
C LYS A 77 28.14 -11.39 -11.57
N LEU A 78 27.28 -12.05 -12.32
CA LEU A 78 27.61 -13.23 -13.14
C LEU A 78 28.26 -12.87 -14.49
N GLY A 79 28.50 -11.59 -14.79
CA GLY A 79 29.09 -11.15 -16.08
C GLY A 79 28.14 -11.21 -17.28
N ILE A 80 26.85 -11.49 -17.06
CA ILE A 80 25.86 -11.59 -18.13
C ILE A 80 25.51 -10.18 -18.63
N ARG A 81 25.55 -9.98 -19.96
CA ARG A 81 25.09 -8.74 -20.59
C ARG A 81 23.60 -8.54 -20.32
N CYS A 82 23.26 -7.51 -19.54
CA CYS A 82 21.88 -7.19 -19.20
C CYS A 82 21.67 -5.67 -19.15
N ARG A 83 20.49 -5.21 -19.60
CA ARG A 83 20.14 -3.78 -19.60
C ARG A 83 19.72 -3.34 -18.19
N LYS A 84 20.26 -2.21 -17.73
CA LYS A 84 19.87 -1.61 -16.45
C LYS A 84 18.38 -1.23 -16.48
N PRO A 85 17.58 -1.59 -15.45
CA PRO A 85 16.20 -1.12 -15.33
C PRO A 85 16.13 0.40 -15.30
N LYS A 86 15.16 0.99 -16.01
CA LYS A 86 14.89 2.43 -15.97
C LYS A 86 14.37 2.84 -14.57
N PRO A 87 14.60 4.08 -14.12
CA PRO A 87 13.96 4.58 -12.90
C PRO A 87 12.44 4.57 -13.06
N LEU A 88 11.73 4.41 -11.94
CA LEU A 88 10.28 4.50 -11.91
C LEU A 88 9.84 5.93 -12.25
N PRO A 89 8.87 6.10 -13.16
CA PRO A 89 8.27 7.41 -13.38
C PRO A 89 7.47 7.82 -12.15
N TYR A 90 7.60 9.09 -11.74
CA TYR A 90 6.76 9.69 -10.72
C TYR A 90 5.38 10.00 -11.31
N ILE A 91 4.54 8.98 -11.42
CA ILE A 91 3.17 9.09 -11.97
C ILE A 91 2.23 9.75 -10.93
N PHE A 92 2.54 9.60 -9.64
CA PHE A 92 1.73 10.13 -8.53
C PHE A 92 2.44 11.28 -7.82
N SER A 93 1.70 12.07 -7.05
CA SER A 93 2.25 13.19 -6.29
C SER A 93 3.36 12.73 -5.32
N LYS A 94 4.38 13.57 -5.12
CA LYS A 94 5.52 13.26 -4.22
C LYS A 94 5.08 12.88 -2.80
N GLN A 95 3.98 13.46 -2.33
CA GLN A 95 3.41 13.22 -1.00
C GLN A 95 3.09 11.72 -0.76
N TYR A 96 2.58 11.01 -1.77
CA TYR A 96 2.29 9.57 -1.62
C TYR A 96 3.56 8.73 -1.53
N PHE A 97 4.64 9.12 -2.20
CA PHE A 97 5.94 8.45 -2.07
C PHE A 97 6.60 8.72 -0.72
N GLU A 98 6.43 9.92 -0.17
CA GLU A 98 6.92 10.27 1.17
C GLU A 98 6.16 9.52 2.26
N ALA A 99 4.83 9.38 2.13
CA ALA A 99 4.02 8.59 3.05
C ALA A 99 4.48 7.12 3.16
N LEU A 100 4.97 6.53 2.06
CA LEU A 100 5.54 5.18 2.04
C LEU A 100 7.01 5.11 2.49
N ARG A 101 7.71 6.24 2.63
CA ARG A 101 9.11 6.30 3.07
C ARG A 101 9.28 6.24 4.59
N ILE A 102 8.19 6.27 5.36
CA ILE A 102 8.24 6.14 6.82
C ILE A 102 8.84 4.76 7.14
N LYS A 103 10.06 4.80 7.66
CA LYS A 103 10.88 3.68 8.11
C LYS A 103 10.72 3.51 9.61
#